data_AF-A0A928VKA7-F1
#
_entry.id   AF-A0A928VKA7-F1
#
_cell.length_a   1.000
_cell.length_b   1.000
_cell.length_c   1.000
_cell.angle_alpha   90.00
_cell.angle_beta   90.00
_cell.angle_gamma   90.00
#
_symmetry.space_group_name_H-M   'P 1'
#
loop_
_entity.id
_entity.type
_entity.pdbx_description
1 polymer ?
#
loop_
_entity_poly.entity_id
_entity_poly.type
_entity_poly.pdbx_seq_one_letter_code
_entity_poly.pdbx_strand_id
1 'polypeptide(L)'
;MTTTFDWLLEPKLRDRLLSLAEQQGRSPNTIVAEALQQYLQQQTDSAETNLTLEQRQAILKLPIAERRRMLEAQAEQMATHYETHTEWQDW
;
A
#
# COMPACT_ATOMS: atom_id res chain seq x y z
N MET A 1 3.23 -10.05 26.48
CA MET A 1 4.69 -9.90 26.32
C MET A 1 4.90 -8.51 25.74
N THR A 2 5.33 -7.52 26.54
CA THR A 2 5.68 -6.19 26.02
C THR A 2 7.08 -6.28 25.42
N THR A 3 7.15 -6.52 24.12
CA THR A 3 8.40 -6.57 23.37
C THR A 3 8.92 -5.15 23.22
N THR A 4 9.83 -4.74 24.10
CA THR A 4 10.56 -3.47 23.94
C THR A 4 11.57 -3.66 22.81
N PHE A 5 11.33 -3.01 21.69
CA PHE A 5 12.25 -3.02 20.55
C PHE A 5 13.31 -1.95 20.82
N ASP A 6 14.57 -2.37 20.96
CA ASP A 6 15.69 -1.47 21.25
C ASP A 6 16.25 -0.97 19.92
N TRP A 7 15.72 0.16 19.45
CA TRP A 7 16.07 0.73 18.16
C TRP A 7 17.42 1.45 18.22
N LEU A 8 18.44 0.94 17.51
CA LEU A 8 19.65 1.70 17.20
C LEU A 8 19.34 2.70 16.06
N LEU A 9 18.60 3.77 16.39
CA LEU A 9 18.31 4.86 15.47
C LEU A 9 19.51 5.80 15.34
N GLU A 10 19.71 6.37 14.15
CA GLU A 10 20.67 7.45 13.97
C GLU A 10 20.35 8.62 14.93
N PRO A 11 21.35 9.27 15.55
CA PRO A 11 21.12 10.30 16.57
C PRO A 11 20.20 11.43 16.10
N LYS A 12 20.40 11.90 14.86
CA LYS A 12 19.58 12.97 14.26
C LYS A 12 18.11 12.57 14.12
N LEU A 13 17.85 11.30 13.79
CA LEU A 13 16.51 10.78 13.61
C LEU A 13 15.81 10.63 14.96
N ARG A 14 16.55 10.17 15.97
CA ARG A 14 16.07 10.08 17.36
C ARG A 14 15.64 11.43 17.90
N ASP A 15 16.47 12.46 17.75
CA ASP A 15 16.17 13.80 18.26
C ASP A 15 14.93 14.40 17.60
N ARG A 16 14.79 14.19 16.28
CA ARG A 16 13.61 14.63 15.52
C ARG A 16 12.35 13.89 15.96
N LEU A 17 12.46 12.60 16.25
CA LEU A 17 11.34 11.77 16.69
C LEU A 17 10.89 12.15 18.11
N LEU A 18 11.83 12.43 19.01
CA LEU A 18 11.53 12.98 20.34
C LEU A 18 10.84 14.33 20.24
N SER A 19 11.35 15.24 19.40
CA SER A 19 10.75 16.57 19.18
C SER A 19 9.32 16.46 18.65
N LEU A 20 9.08 15.54 17.71
CA LEU A 20 7.75 15.30 17.13
C LEU A 20 6.80 14.65 18.14
N ALA A 21 7.30 13.74 18.97
CA ALA A 21 6.55 13.13 20.07
C ALA A 21 6.09 14.16 21.11
N GLU A 22 6.97 15.09 21.48
CA GLU A 22 6.67 16.20 22.39
C GLU A 22 5.59 17.12 21.80
N GLN A 23 5.71 17.50 20.52
CA GLN A 23 4.72 18.35 19.84
C GLN A 23 3.33 17.71 19.79
N GLN A 24 3.26 16.39 19.64
CA GLN A 24 1.99 15.66 19.52
C GLN A 24 1.46 15.13 20.86
N GLY A 25 2.21 15.29 21.96
CA GLY A 25 1.86 14.73 23.26
C GLY A 25 1.75 13.20 23.26
N ARG A 26 2.46 12.52 22.36
CA ARG A 26 2.42 11.06 22.16
C ARG A 26 3.74 10.42 22.55
N SER A 27 3.72 9.10 22.79
CA SER A 27 4.97 8.37 23.01
C SER A 27 5.70 8.14 21.68
N PRO A 28 7.05 8.24 21.65
CA PRO A 28 7.89 7.86 20.52
C PRO A 28 7.51 6.52 19.88
N ASN A 29 7.28 5.51 20.72
CA ASN A 29 6.96 4.16 20.27
C ASN A 29 5.60 4.09 19.56
N THR A 30 4.62 4.89 20.00
CA THR A 30 3.30 4.96 19.37
C THR A 30 3.41 5.51 17.95
N ILE A 31 4.19 6.58 17.76
CA ILE A 31 4.39 7.20 16.44
C ILE A 31 5.09 6.23 15.47
N VAL A 32 6.13 5.55 15.94
CA VAL A 32 6.84 4.54 15.13
C VAL A 32 5.91 3.38 14.76
N ALA A 33 5.11 2.88 15.71
CA ALA A 33 4.18 1.80 15.47
C ALA A 33 3.11 2.17 14.43
N GLU A 34 2.53 3.36 14.54
CA GLU A 34 1.57 3.88 13.56
C GLU A 34 2.20 4.05 12.18
N ALA A 35 3.41 4.62 12.10
CA ALA A 35 4.13 4.80 10.85
C ALA A 35 4.49 3.45 10.18
N LEU A 36 4.92 2.47 10.97
CA LEU A 36 5.18 1.11 10.47
C LEU A 36 3.90 0.44 9.97
N GLN A 37 2.79 0.59 10.70
CA GLN A 37 1.50 0.06 10.27
C GLN A 37 1.06 0.67 8.94
N GLN A 38 1.19 1.99 8.78
CA GLN A 38 0.87 2.68 7.52
C GLN A 38 1.76 2.20 6.37
N TYR A 39 3.07 2.07 6.59
CA TYR A 39 4.00 1.59 5.59
C TYR A 39 3.68 0.16 5.13
N LEU A 40 3.41 -0.73 6.09
CA LEU A 40 3.03 -2.12 5.78
C LEU A 40 1.71 -2.19 5.01
N GLN A 41 0.72 -1.36 5.39
CA GLN A 41 -0.55 -1.28 4.68
C GLN A 41 -0.36 -0.82 3.22
N GLN A 42 0.42 0.24 3.00
CA GLN A 42 0.75 0.71 1.65
C GLN A 42 1.49 -0.34 0.81
N GLN A 43 2.35 -1.14 1.43
CA GLN A 43 3.02 -2.25 0.75
C GLN A 43 2.06 -3.37 0.38
N THR A 44 1.09 -3.71 1.24
CA THR A 44 0.06 -4.70 0.88
C THR A 44 -0.85 -4.20 -0.23
N ASP A 45 -1.26 -2.94 -0.21
CA ASP A 45 -2.12 -2.36 -1.24
C ASP A 45 -1.38 -2.31 -2.60
N SER A 46 -0.06 -2.07 -2.59
CA SER A 46 0.79 -2.15 -3.80
C SER A 46 1.07 -3.59 -4.26
N ALA A 47 0.93 -4.58 -3.38
CA ALA A 47 1.10 -6.00 -3.69
C ALA A 47 -0.15 -6.61 -4.35
N GLU A 48 -1.33 -5.99 -4.20
CA GLU A 48 -2.59 -6.51 -4.77
C GLU A 48 -2.57 -6.65 -6.30
N THR A 49 -1.69 -5.93 -7.01
CA THR A 49 -1.57 -5.98 -8.47
C THR A 49 -0.45 -6.86 -9.00
N ASN A 50 0.43 -7.39 -8.14
CA ASN A 50 1.56 -8.19 -8.58
C ASN A 50 1.24 -9.69 -8.62
N LEU A 51 0.44 -10.08 -9.62
CA LEU A 51 0.22 -11.50 -9.93
C LEU A 51 1.56 -12.21 -10.16
N THR A 52 1.75 -13.38 -9.54
CA THR A 52 2.91 -14.25 -9.79
C THR A 52 2.90 -14.78 -11.23
N LEU A 53 4.04 -15.23 -11.73
CA LEU A 53 4.13 -15.82 -13.08
C LEU A 53 3.19 -17.02 -13.26
N GLU A 54 3.06 -17.85 -12.22
CA GLU A 54 2.16 -19.01 -12.22
C GLU A 54 0.69 -18.59 -12.33
N GLN A 55 0.29 -17.56 -11.58
CA GLN A 55 -1.06 -17.00 -11.65
C GLN A 55 -1.36 -16.40 -13.02
N ARG A 56 -0.43 -15.65 -13.61
CA ARG A 56 -0.56 -15.12 -14.98
C ARG A 56 -0.69 -16.24 -16.00
N GLN A 57 0.09 -17.31 -15.86
CA GLN A 57 0.01 -18.46 -16.76
C GLN A 57 -1.33 -19.20 -16.62
N ALA A 58 -1.86 -19.32 -15.41
CA ALA A 58 -3.17 -19.92 -15.17
C ALA A 58 -4.28 -19.15 -15.90
N ILE A 59 -4.24 -17.81 -15.88
CA ILE A 59 -5.18 -16.96 -16.63
C ILE A 59 -5.09 -17.24 -18.13
N LEU A 60 -3.88 -17.36 -18.70
CA LEU A 60 -3.70 -17.62 -20.13
C LEU A 60 -4.21 -18.99 -20.57
N LYS A 61 -4.26 -19.98 -19.66
CA LYS A 61 -4.82 -21.31 -19.93
C LYS A 61 -6.35 -21.35 -19.91
N LEU A 62 -7.02 -20.30 -19.44
CA LEU A 62 -8.47 -20.24 -19.44
C LEU A 62 -9.03 -20.21 -20.87
N PRO A 63 -10.25 -20.77 -21.09
CA PRO A 63 -10.96 -20.63 -22.35
C PRO A 63 -11.08 -19.17 -22.77
N ILE A 64 -11.08 -18.92 -24.09
CA ILE A 64 -11.11 -17.55 -24.63
C ILE A 64 -12.33 -16.75 -24.14
N ALA A 65 -13.47 -17.41 -23.93
CA ALA A 65 -14.69 -16.79 -23.41
C ALA A 65 -14.50 -16.24 -21.99
N GLU A 66 -13.86 -17.01 -21.10
CA GLU A 66 -13.62 -16.60 -19.72
C GLU A 66 -12.62 -15.44 -19.66
N ARG A 67 -11.56 -15.50 -20.47
CA ARG A 67 -10.61 -14.40 -20.59
C ARG A 67 -11.26 -13.11 -21.10
N ARG A 68 -12.17 -13.20 -22.07
CA ARG A 68 -12.92 -12.03 -22.58
C ARG A 68 -13.78 -11.41 -21.50
N ARG A 69 -14.49 -12.23 -20.72
CA ARG A 69 -15.30 -11.77 -19.59
C ARG A 69 -14.46 -11.03 -18.55
N MET A 70 -13.27 -11.55 -18.22
CA MET A 70 -12.36 -10.89 -17.29
C MET A 70 -11.88 -9.53 -17.83
N LEU A 71 -11.52 -9.46 -19.12
CA LEU A 71 -11.06 -8.23 -19.76
C LEU A 71 -12.18 -7.18 -19.87
N GLU A 72 -13.41 -7.61 -20.13
CA GLU A 72 -14.58 -6.73 -20.19
C GLU A 72 -14.85 -6.09 -18.83
N ALA A 73 -14.84 -6.88 -17.75
CA ALA A 73 -14.97 -6.36 -16.39
C ALA A 73 -13.85 -5.37 -16.03
N GLN A 74 -12.62 -5.65 -16.44
CA GLN A 74 -11.49 -4.72 -16.23
C GLN A 74 -11.67 -3.41 -17.02
N ALA A 75 -12.12 -3.49 -18.27
CA ALA A 75 -12.39 -2.31 -19.08
C ALA A 75 -13.51 -1.44 -18.49
N GLU A 76 -14.58 -2.04 -17.96
CA GLU A 76 -15.67 -1.33 -17.29
C GLU A 76 -15.19 -0.63 -16.02
N GLN A 77 -14.37 -1.29 -15.20
CA GLN A 77 -13.76 -0.69 -14.01
C GLN A 77 -12.86 0.49 -14.38
N MET A 78 -12.05 0.36 -15.43
CA MET A 78 -11.20 1.45 -15.91
C MET A 78 -12.04 2.63 -16.42
N ALA A 79 -13.08 2.37 -17.22
CA ALA A 79 -13.98 3.41 -17.71
C ALA A 79 -14.62 4.16 -16.54
N THR A 80 -15.18 3.43 -15.57
CA THR A 80 -15.77 4.00 -14.35
C THR A 80 -14.77 4.86 -13.58
N HIS A 81 -13.52 4.39 -13.44
CA HIS A 81 -12.47 5.15 -12.75
C HIS A 81 -12.19 6.48 -13.46
N TYR A 82 -12.02 6.48 -14.80
CA TYR A 82 -11.76 7.70 -15.56
C TYR A 82 -12.96 8.67 -15.59
N GLU A 83 -14.19 8.15 -15.52
CA GLU A 83 -15.41 8.97 -15.41
C GLU A 83 -15.57 9.64 -14.05
N THR A 84 -15.13 8.96 -12.97
CA THR A 84 -15.36 9.40 -11.59
C THR A 84 -14.19 10.17 -10.97
N HIS A 85 -12.95 9.84 -11.37
CA HIS A 85 -11.74 10.45 -10.84
C HIS A 85 -11.12 11.30 -11.95
N THR A 86 -11.22 12.62 -11.83
CA THR A 86 -10.78 13.58 -12.85
C THR A 86 -9.33 14.05 -12.67
N GLU A 87 -8.60 13.47 -11.71
CA GLU A 87 -7.19 13.81 -11.42
C GLU A 87 -6.27 13.67 -12.65
N TRP A 88 -6.67 12.87 -13.64
CA TRP A 88 -5.97 12.72 -14.92
C TRP A 88 -6.19 13.87 -15.92
N GLN A 89 -7.14 14.79 -15.69
CA GLN A 89 -7.42 15.92 -16.60
C GLN A 89 -6.66 17.20 -16.21
N ASP A 90 -6.09 17.27 -15.01
CA ASP A 90 -5.46 18.49 -14.47
C ASP A 90 -4.00 18.72 -14.98
N TRP A 91 -3.69 18.36 -16.23
CA TRP A 91 -2.35 18.56 -16.85
C TRP A 91 -2.31 19.63 -17.93
#